data_AF-A0A3N5WPI9-F1
#
_entry.id   AF-A0A3N5WPI9-F1
#
_cell.length_a   1.000
_cell.length_b   1.000
_cell.length_c   1.000
_cell.angle_alpha   90.00
_cell.angle_beta   90.00
_cell.angle_gamma   90.00
#
_symmetry.space_group_name_H-M   'P 1'
#
loop_
_entity.id
_entity.type
_entity.pdbx_description
1 polymer ?
#
loop_
_entity_poly.entity_id
_entity_poly.type
_entity_poly.pdbx_seq_one_letter_code
_entity_poly.pdbx_strand_id
1 'polypeptide(L)' 'MNNIKNMKIIKSPSLIEKTEGVLLDYLISGNIEPNSYLPSEAELCEKLGVGRTTLREAVKALESKGFIKRRHG' A
#
# COMPACT_ATOMS: atom_id res chain seq x y z
N MET A 1 5.76 -34.30 -27.17
CA MET A 1 4.75 -34.28 -26.09
C MET A 1 5.22 -33.34 -24.97
N ASN A 2 4.42 -32.30 -24.69
CA ASN A 2 4.11 -31.61 -23.42
C ASN A 2 5.18 -31.60 -22.29
N ASN A 3 5.47 -30.50 -21.58
CA ASN A 3 4.50 -29.56 -21.00
C ASN A 3 5.22 -28.33 -20.38
N ILE A 4 5.21 -27.15 -21.02
CA ILE A 4 5.71 -25.89 -20.41
C ILE A 4 4.59 -25.12 -19.67
N LYS A 5 3.47 -25.77 -19.34
CA LYS A 5 2.29 -25.10 -18.76
C LYS A 5 2.44 -24.60 -17.31
N ASN A 6 3.61 -24.68 -16.68
CA ASN A 6 3.79 -24.29 -15.28
C ASN A 6 4.88 -23.23 -15.02
N MET A 7 5.19 -22.38 -15.99
CA MET A 7 5.93 -21.15 -15.67
C MET A 7 4.93 -20.13 -15.11
N LYS A 8 4.76 -20.10 -13.78
CA LYS A 8 4.09 -18.97 -13.10
C LYS A 8 4.82 -17.70 -13.54
N ILE A 9 4.13 -16.83 -14.25
CA ILE A 9 4.64 -15.49 -14.56
C ILE A 9 4.93 -14.83 -13.21
N ILE A 10 6.21 -14.58 -12.91
CA ILE A 10 6.59 -13.75 -11.77
C ILE A 10 6.20 -12.33 -12.17
N LYS A 11 4.97 -11.92 -11.87
CA LYS A 11 4.48 -10.59 -12.19
C LYS A 11 5.21 -9.61 -11.26
N SER A 12 5.94 -8.65 -11.84
CA SER A 12 6.53 -7.54 -11.08
C SER A 12 5.43 -6.87 -10.24
N PRO A 13 5.73 -6.45 -9.00
CA PRO A 13 4.72 -5.83 -8.16
C PRO A 13 4.12 -4.63 -8.89
N SER A 14 2.80 -4.59 -8.91
CA SER A 14 2.00 -3.49 -9.40
C SER A 14 2.35 -2.20 -8.64
N LEU A 15 1.98 -1.05 -9.21
CA LEU A 15 2.16 0.22 -8.51
C LEU A 15 1.46 0.20 -7.14
N ILE A 16 0.29 -0.43 -7.05
CA ILE A 16 -0.46 -0.59 -5.79
C ILE A 16 0.36 -1.38 -4.77
N GLU A 17 0.90 -2.56 -5.15
CA GLU A 17 1.72 -3.39 -4.23
C GLU A 17 2.99 -2.66 -3.78
N LYS A 18 3.62 -1.88 -4.68
CA LYS A 18 4.77 -1.05 -4.31
C LYS A 18 4.39 0.07 -3.35
N THR A 19 3.29 0.78 -3.62
CA THR A 19 2.77 1.83 -2.74
C THR A 19 2.41 1.27 -1.37
N GLU A 20 1.81 0.08 -1.34
CA GLU A 20 1.49 -0.61 -0.09
C GLU A 20 2.75 -0.90 0.73
N GLY A 21 3.80 -1.45 0.10
CA GLY A 21 5.07 -1.73 0.77
C GLY A 21 5.72 -0.48 1.34
N VAL A 22 5.83 0.58 0.54
CA VAL A 22 6.41 1.86 1.00
C VAL A 22 5.58 2.47 2.14
N LEU A 23 4.25 2.39 2.07
CA LEU A 23 3.38 2.91 3.13
C LEU A 23 3.49 2.06 4.40
N LEU A 24 3.64 0.74 4.28
CA LEU A 24 3.89 -0.14 5.43
C LEU A 24 5.22 0.20 6.10
N ASP A 25 6.30 0.34 5.32
CA ASP A 25 7.61 0.73 5.83
C ASP A 25 7.52 2.07 6.59
N TYR A 26 6.76 3.03 6.04
CA TYR A 26 6.51 4.30 6.72
C TYR A 26 5.78 4.12 8.06
N LEU A 27 4.75 3.27 8.13
CA LEU A 27 4.01 2.99 9.37
C LEU A 27 4.88 2.33 10.45
N ILE A 28 5.80 1.43 10.06
CA ILE A 28 6.63 0.66 11.01
C ILE A 28 8.00 1.30 11.29
N SER A 29 8.39 2.32 10.53
CA SER A 29 9.67 3.03 10.67
C SER A 29 9.86 3.76 12.02
N GLY A 30 8.83 3.83 12.85
CA GLY A 30 8.85 4.58 14.12
C GLY A 30 8.61 6.08 13.96
N ASN A 31 8.40 6.57 12.73
CA ASN A 31 8.05 7.97 12.46
C ASN A 31 6.60 8.32 12.84
N ILE A 32 5.77 7.32 13.13
CA ILE A 32 4.36 7.45 13.49
C ILE A 32 4.12 6.62 14.74
N GLU A 33 3.54 7.24 15.77
CA GLU A 33 3.11 6.50 16.94
C GLU A 33 1.87 5.64 16.61
N PRO A 34 1.78 4.41 17.11
CA PRO A 34 0.57 3.60 16.96
C PRO A 34 -0.67 4.38 17.41
N ASN A 35 -1.75 4.26 16.63
CA ASN A 35 -3.03 4.99 16.83
C ASN A 35 -2.99 6.50 16.57
N SER A 36 -1.88 7.07 16.11
CA SER A 36 -1.87 8.43 15.59
C SER A 36 -2.49 8.50 14.18
N TYR A 37 -2.81 9.72 13.74
CA TYR A 37 -3.38 9.95 12.42
C TYR A 37 -2.29 9.94 11.35
N LEU A 38 -2.62 9.34 10.20
CA LEU A 38 -1.81 9.48 9.00
C LEU A 38 -1.94 10.91 8.43
N PRO A 39 -0.94 11.37 7.65
CA PRO A 39 -1.11 12.52 6.79
C PRO A 39 -2.32 12.33 5.86
N SER A 40 -2.86 13.43 5.37
CA SER A 40 -4.02 13.40 4.47
C SER A 40 -3.72 12.60 3.19
N GLU A 41 -4.76 12.09 2.51
CA GLU A 41 -4.58 11.41 1.23
C GLU A 41 -3.83 12.29 0.20
N ALA A 42 -4.06 13.60 0.23
CA ALA A 42 -3.39 14.55 -0.67
C ALA A 42 -1.88 14.61 -0.39
N GLU A 43 -1.48 14.76 0.87
CA GLU A 43 -0.06 14.79 1.28
C GLU A 43 0.64 13.46 1.00
N LEU A 44 -0.04 12.33 1.24
CA LEU A 44 0.53 11.02 0.93
C LEU A 44 0.69 10.81 -0.58
N CYS A 45 -0.27 11.26 -1.40
CA CYS A 45 -0.13 11.23 -2.86
C CYS A 45 1.08 12.03 -3.33
N GLU A 46 1.27 13.23 -2.78
CA GLU A 46 2.42 14.10 -3.09
C GLU A 46 3.75 13.47 -2.65
N LYS A 47 3.84 13.02 -1.39
CA LYS A 47 5.04 12.38 -0.83
C LYS A 47 5.44 11.11 -1.57
N LEU A 48 4.47 10.30 -1.99
CA LEU A 48 4.71 9.00 -2.63
C LEU A 48 4.74 9.09 -4.16
N GLY A 49 4.39 10.24 -4.76
CA GLY A 49 4.35 10.42 -6.21
C GLY A 49 3.31 9.54 -6.92
N VAL A 50 2.18 9.27 -6.27
CA VAL A 50 1.13 8.38 -6.81
C VAL A 50 -0.22 9.07 -6.90
N GLY A 51 -1.07 8.56 -7.80
CA GLY A 51 -2.45 9.02 -7.92
C GLY A 51 -3.33 8.55 -6.76
N ARG A 52 -4.42 9.28 -6.51
CA ARG A 52 -5.40 8.99 -5.44
C ARG A 52 -5.95 7.57 -5.50
N THR A 53 -6.25 7.05 -6.69
CA THR A 53 -6.76 5.69 -6.85
C THR A 53 -5.75 4.65 -6.35
N THR A 54 -4.48 4.80 -6.73
CA THR A 54 -3.43 3.87 -6.29
C THR A 54 -3.21 3.94 -4.78
N LEU A 55 -3.16 5.16 -4.22
CA LEU A 55 -3.04 5.33 -2.77
C LEU A 55 -4.22 4.69 -2.04
N ARG A 56 -5.45 4.92 -2.49
CA ARG A 56 -6.65 4.38 -1.84
C ARG A 56 -6.70 2.86 -1.85
N GLU A 57 -6.27 2.22 -2.93
CA GLU A 57 -6.19 0.75 -2.98
C GLU A 57 -5.09 0.21 -2.05
N ALA A 58 -3.94 0.87 -1.98
CA ALA A 58 -2.87 0.50 -1.05
C ALA A 58 -3.33 0.67 0.42
N VAL A 59 -4.01 1.77 0.75
CA VAL A 59 -4.58 2.02 2.07
C VAL A 59 -5.64 0.97 2.43
N LYS A 60 -6.53 0.60 1.49
CA LYS A 60 -7.51 -0.48 1.71
C LYS A 60 -6.83 -1.82 1.98
N ALA A 61 -5.75 -2.14 1.26
CA ALA A 61 -4.99 -3.37 1.49
C ALA A 61 -4.40 -3.39 2.91
N LEU A 62 -3.75 -2.30 3.34
CA LEU A 62 -3.23 -2.18 4.71
C LEU A 62 -4.32 -2.18 5.79
N GLU A 63 -5.48 -1.60 5.51
CA GLU A 63 -6.65 -1.65 6.39
C GLU A 63 -7.15 -3.08 6.56
N SER A 64 -7.27 -3.84 5.46
CA SER A 64 -7.65 -5.27 5.52
C SER A 64 -6.66 -6.13 6.29
N LYS A 65 -5.38 -5.73 6.31
CA LYS A 65 -4.30 -6.37 7.07
C LYS A 65 -4.23 -5.89 8.53
N GLY A 66 -5.03 -4.90 8.92
CA GLY A 66 -5.12 -4.39 10.28
C GLY A 66 -4.08 -3.32 10.65
N PHE A 67 -3.29 -2.83 9.70
CA PHE A 67 -2.30 -1.77 9.94
C PHE A 67 -2.92 -0.37 10.00
N ILE A 68 -4.03 -0.15 9.29
CA ILE A 68 -4.74 1.13 9.23
C ILE A 68 -6.20 0.91 9.64
N LYS A 69 -6.82 1.92 10.27
CA LYS A 69 -8.27 1.98 10.44
C LYS A 69 -8.78 3.30 9.90
N ARG A 70 -9.77 3.28 9.01
CA ARG A 70 -10.50 4.51 8.66
C ARG A 70 -11.50 4.86 9.76
N ARG A 71 -11.45 6.12 10.20
CA ARG A 71 -12.53 6.75 10.97
C ARG A 71 -13.19 7.76 10.05
N HIS A 72 -14.51 7.62 9.88
CA HIS A 72 -15.29 8.68 9.26
C HIS A 72 -15.41 9.81 10.28
N GLY A 73 -14.98 10.99 9.88
CA GLY A 73 -15.06 12.24 10.64
C GLY A 73 -15.38 13.36 9.68
#